data_AF-Q9AH18-F1
#
_entry.id   AF-Q9AH18-F1
#
_cell.length_a   1.000
_cell.length_b   1.000
_cell.length_c   1.000
_cell.angle_alpha   90.00
_cell.angle_beta   90.00
_cell.angle_gamma   90.00
#
_symmetry.space_group_name_H-M   'P 1'
#
loop_
_entity.id
_entity.type
_entity.pdbx_description
1 polymer ?
#
loop_
_entity_poly.entity_id
_entity_poly.type
_entity_poly.pdbx_seq_one_letter_code
_entity_poly.pdbx_strand_id
1 'polypeptide(L)'
;PAKEARRLAAADFKSAQVKQLNNQPWQTIKNTLTHNGHQYTSTQVPAAEMKIGAQDIFPKAYQGKGVCSWDTQNIHHATNLWMSTISVHEDGEDKTLFSGIRHGVLSPYHVEDPLLRQTGAESRAKEVLTAALFSKPELLTRALKGEAVSLKLVSVCLLTASNVLGQEGTMVKEQMRAWQSLTQPGKMIHLKIRNDDGELQTVKIKPEVAAFNVGVNELALKFGFGLKASDSYNIEALQQLLGNDLRPEARPGGWVGEWLARYPDNDESVNTLARQIKDIWQNKLHHKDGGEPYKLAQRLAMLANEIDVVPAWNCKSGKDRTGMMDSETKREAISFHQTHTLSSPGSLPDRSGQQIFQKVLLNSGNLEIQKQNTSGAGNKVIKNLSPEVLNLSYHKRIGDENTWQSVKGISTLIIS
;
A
#
# COMPACT_ATOMS: atom_id res chain seq x y z
N PRO A 1 -13.22 3.76 -41.67
CA PRO A 1 -12.26 2.62 -41.78
C PRO A 1 -10.97 2.80 -40.96
N ALA A 2 -10.13 3.80 -41.24
CA ALA A 2 -8.81 3.96 -40.59
C ALA A 2 -8.88 4.20 -39.07
N LYS A 3 -9.82 5.03 -38.59
CA LYS A 3 -10.02 5.26 -37.14
C LYS A 3 -10.42 4.00 -36.39
N GLU A 4 -11.26 3.18 -37.00
CA GLU A 4 -11.71 1.92 -36.43
C GLU A 4 -10.60 0.88 -36.44
N ALA A 5 -9.86 0.75 -37.55
CA ALA A 5 -8.67 -0.10 -37.62
C ALA A 5 -7.63 0.28 -36.55
N ARG A 6 -7.40 1.59 -36.33
CA ARG A 6 -6.51 2.07 -35.26
C ARG A 6 -7.02 1.74 -33.87
N ARG A 7 -8.34 1.85 -33.63
CA ARG A 7 -8.97 1.51 -32.35
C ARG A 7 -8.83 0.02 -32.03
N LEU A 8 -9.11 -0.84 -33.01
CA LEU A 8 -8.96 -2.30 -32.90
C LEU A 8 -7.50 -2.67 -32.67
N ALA A 9 -6.57 -2.14 -33.48
CA ALA A 9 -5.14 -2.40 -33.31
C ALA A 9 -4.61 -1.96 -31.93
N ALA A 10 -5.08 -0.82 -31.40
CA ALA A 10 -4.70 -0.37 -30.06
C ALA A 10 -5.26 -1.29 -28.95
N ALA A 11 -6.48 -1.79 -29.12
CA ALA A 11 -7.08 -2.74 -28.19
C ALA A 11 -6.35 -4.09 -28.22
N ASP A 12 -6.04 -4.60 -29.41
CA ASP A 12 -5.30 -5.85 -29.61
C ASP A 12 -3.88 -5.75 -29.03
N PHE A 13 -3.19 -4.64 -29.29
CA PHE A 13 -1.88 -4.38 -28.70
C PHE A 13 -1.94 -4.36 -27.18
N LYS A 14 -2.92 -3.66 -26.58
CA LYS A 14 -3.10 -3.62 -25.12
C LYS A 14 -3.39 -5.02 -24.56
N SER A 15 -4.24 -5.80 -25.22
CA SER A 15 -4.56 -7.18 -24.83
C SER A 15 -3.31 -8.07 -24.87
N ALA A 16 -2.53 -8.00 -25.95
CA ALA A 16 -1.27 -8.71 -26.09
C ALA A 16 -0.26 -8.31 -25.00
N GLN A 17 -0.17 -7.02 -24.69
CA GLN A 17 0.72 -6.50 -23.65
C GLN A 17 0.33 -6.98 -22.25
N VAL A 18 -0.96 -6.97 -21.90
CA VAL A 18 -1.47 -7.57 -20.66
C VAL A 18 -1.12 -9.05 -20.60
N LYS A 19 -1.37 -9.79 -21.70
CA LYS A 19 -1.05 -11.22 -21.77
C LYS A 19 0.43 -11.49 -21.57
N GLN A 20 1.32 -10.68 -22.17
CA GLN A 20 2.76 -10.81 -21.99
C GLN A 20 3.17 -10.54 -20.54
N LEU A 21 2.74 -9.42 -19.96
CA LEU A 21 3.06 -9.04 -18.58
C LEU A 21 2.54 -10.03 -17.54
N ASN A 22 1.39 -10.65 -17.80
CA ASN A 22 0.78 -11.65 -16.93
C ASN A 22 1.33 -13.07 -17.14
N ASN A 23 2.13 -13.32 -18.19
CA ASN A 23 2.73 -14.64 -18.43
C ASN A 23 4.25 -14.68 -18.20
N GLN A 24 4.89 -13.53 -18.01
CA GLN A 24 6.29 -13.50 -17.59
C GLN A 24 6.42 -13.92 -16.11
N PRO A 25 7.59 -14.45 -15.70
CA PRO A 25 7.88 -14.70 -14.29
C PRO A 25 7.86 -13.41 -13.47
N TRP A 26 7.20 -13.44 -12.32
CA TRP A 26 7.28 -12.38 -11.31
C TRP A 26 8.02 -12.95 -10.10
N GLN A 27 9.20 -12.41 -9.85
CA GLN A 27 10.12 -12.92 -8.84
C GLN A 27 10.29 -11.93 -7.70
N THR A 28 10.62 -12.46 -6.52
CA THR A 28 11.02 -11.66 -5.36
C THR A 28 12.18 -10.73 -5.73
N ILE A 29 12.00 -9.44 -5.48
CA ILE A 29 13.06 -8.44 -5.65
C ILE A 29 13.69 -8.23 -4.28
N LYS A 30 14.97 -8.54 -4.14
CA LYS A 30 15.73 -8.38 -2.90
C LYS A 30 16.95 -7.51 -3.19
N ASN A 31 16.92 -6.29 -2.64
CA ASN A 31 17.98 -5.30 -2.82
C ASN A 31 18.49 -4.86 -1.45
N THR A 32 19.74 -4.38 -1.42
CA THR A 32 20.34 -3.84 -0.20
C THR A 32 20.65 -2.36 -0.35
N LEU A 33 20.66 -1.65 0.77
CA LEU A 33 21.15 -0.28 0.86
C LEU A 33 21.88 -0.08 2.18
N THR A 34 22.91 0.77 2.18
CA THR A 34 23.71 1.05 3.38
C THR A 34 23.62 2.53 3.72
N HIS A 35 23.47 2.86 5.01
CA HIS A 35 23.50 4.22 5.52
C HIS A 35 24.07 4.26 6.95
N ASN A 36 24.99 5.17 7.23
CA ASN A 36 25.66 5.30 8.54
C ASN A 36 26.19 3.97 9.10
N GLY A 37 26.79 3.12 8.26
CA GLY A 37 27.35 1.83 8.67
C GLY A 37 26.34 0.68 8.79
N HIS A 38 25.04 0.96 8.82
CA HIS A 38 23.99 -0.07 8.87
C HIS A 38 23.64 -0.58 7.47
N GLN A 39 23.50 -1.89 7.33
CA GLN A 39 23.03 -2.54 6.11
C GLN A 39 21.54 -2.89 6.24
N TYR A 40 20.76 -2.38 5.29
CA TYR A 40 19.33 -2.65 5.20
C TYR A 40 19.04 -3.50 3.97
N THR A 41 18.07 -4.40 4.13
CA THR A 41 17.59 -5.29 3.06
C THR A 41 16.13 -5.01 2.81
N SER A 42 15.81 -4.54 1.60
CA SER A 42 14.44 -4.40 1.13
C SER A 42 14.05 -5.63 0.32
N THR A 43 12.94 -6.26 0.70
CA THR A 43 12.40 -7.42 -0.03
C THR A 43 10.98 -7.12 -0.49
N GLN A 44 10.70 -7.38 -1.76
CA GLN A 44 9.39 -7.27 -2.37
C GLN A 44 8.99 -8.65 -2.86
N VAL A 45 8.03 -9.29 -2.20
CA VAL A 45 7.56 -10.65 -2.54
C VAL A 45 6.26 -10.52 -3.34
N PRO A 46 6.22 -10.90 -4.63
CA PRO A 46 4.98 -10.90 -5.39
C PRO A 46 4.04 -11.99 -4.89
N ALA A 47 2.73 -11.86 -5.14
CA ALA A 47 1.74 -12.90 -4.80
C ALA A 47 2.15 -14.32 -5.25
N ALA A 48 2.78 -14.43 -6.42
CA ALA A 48 3.28 -15.70 -6.97
C ALA A 48 4.35 -16.40 -6.12
N GLU A 49 5.04 -15.67 -5.25
CA GLU A 49 6.12 -16.16 -4.38
C GLU A 49 5.70 -16.13 -2.90
N MET A 50 4.44 -15.81 -2.59
CA MET A 50 3.87 -16.03 -1.26
C MET A 50 3.58 -17.53 -1.11
N LYS A 51 4.56 -18.28 -0.64
CA LYS A 51 4.56 -19.75 -0.59
C LYS A 51 4.89 -20.24 0.83
N ILE A 52 4.17 -21.28 1.26
CA ILE A 52 4.52 -22.06 2.48
C ILE A 52 5.23 -23.36 2.08
N GLY A 53 4.86 -23.93 0.92
CA GLY A 53 5.51 -25.08 0.29
C GLY A 53 5.97 -24.75 -1.14
N ALA A 54 5.78 -25.68 -2.08
CA ALA A 54 6.22 -25.51 -3.47
C ALA A 54 5.35 -24.54 -4.30
N GLN A 55 4.09 -24.35 -3.89
CA GLN A 55 3.08 -23.58 -4.63
C GLN A 55 2.69 -22.31 -3.87
N ASP A 56 2.18 -21.31 -4.61
CA ASP A 56 1.63 -20.10 -3.99
C ASP A 56 0.36 -20.41 -3.17
N ILE A 57 0.16 -19.64 -2.12
CA ILE A 57 -0.89 -19.87 -1.11
C ILE A 57 -2.33 -19.63 -1.63
N PHE A 58 -2.49 -19.10 -2.83
CA PHE A 58 -3.78 -18.64 -3.33
C PHE A 58 -4.62 -19.78 -3.92
N PRO A 59 -5.96 -19.69 -3.85
CA PRO A 59 -6.85 -20.73 -4.35
C PRO A 59 -6.75 -20.91 -5.86
N LYS A 60 -6.72 -19.78 -6.59
CA LYS A 60 -6.31 -19.76 -7.99
C LYS A 60 -4.82 -19.45 -8.00
N ALA A 61 -4.01 -20.41 -8.42
CA ALA A 61 -2.57 -20.27 -8.38
C ALA A 61 -2.09 -19.19 -9.37
N TYR A 62 -1.13 -18.39 -8.93
CA TYR A 62 -0.40 -17.45 -9.79
C TYR A 62 0.65 -18.17 -10.66
N GLN A 63 1.11 -19.35 -10.25
CA GLN A 63 2.03 -20.19 -11.04
C GLN A 63 3.34 -19.48 -11.42
N GLY A 64 3.91 -18.72 -10.47
CA GLY A 64 5.14 -17.93 -10.69
C GLY A 64 4.96 -16.69 -11.58
N LYS A 65 3.73 -16.36 -11.98
CA LYS A 65 3.38 -15.19 -12.79
C LYS A 65 2.74 -14.11 -11.93
N GLY A 66 2.51 -12.93 -12.50
CA GLY A 66 1.76 -11.87 -11.82
C GLY A 66 0.53 -11.41 -12.58
N VAL A 67 -0.22 -10.52 -11.94
CA VAL A 67 -1.36 -9.83 -12.57
C VAL A 67 -1.03 -8.34 -12.63
N CYS A 68 -0.71 -7.86 -13.83
CA CYS A 68 -0.39 -6.46 -14.05
C CYS A 68 -1.61 -5.56 -13.86
N SER A 69 -1.35 -4.29 -13.58
CA SER A 69 -2.37 -3.26 -13.33
C SER A 69 -3.24 -2.91 -14.54
N TRP A 70 -2.87 -3.36 -15.73
CA TRP A 70 -3.67 -3.23 -16.94
C TRP A 70 -4.69 -4.36 -17.11
N ASP A 71 -4.62 -5.42 -16.30
CA ASP A 71 -5.64 -6.47 -16.21
C ASP A 71 -6.85 -5.99 -15.38
N THR A 72 -7.47 -4.94 -15.87
CA THR A 72 -8.52 -4.16 -15.18
C THR A 72 -9.86 -4.90 -15.06
N GLN A 73 -10.02 -6.00 -15.79
CA GLN A 73 -11.24 -6.83 -15.78
C GLN A 73 -11.08 -8.10 -14.92
N ASN A 74 -9.88 -8.37 -14.39
CA ASN A 74 -9.63 -9.57 -13.60
C ASN A 74 -10.46 -9.59 -12.32
N ILE A 75 -11.45 -10.46 -12.22
CA ILE A 75 -12.30 -10.56 -11.03
C ILE A 75 -11.73 -11.50 -9.96
N HIS A 76 -10.61 -12.17 -10.21
CA HIS A 76 -10.05 -13.18 -9.31
C HIS A 76 -8.88 -12.63 -8.52
N HIS A 77 -7.94 -12.00 -9.20
CA HIS A 77 -6.66 -11.60 -8.64
C HIS A 77 -6.58 -10.10 -8.35
N ALA A 78 -6.05 -9.76 -7.18
CA ALA A 78 -5.66 -8.38 -6.87
C ALA A 78 -4.49 -7.98 -7.79
N THR A 79 -4.68 -6.92 -8.58
CA THR A 79 -3.65 -6.49 -9.53
C THR A 79 -2.43 -5.96 -8.77
N ASN A 80 -1.23 -6.31 -9.22
CA ASN A 80 0.04 -5.86 -8.69
C ASN A 80 0.14 -6.02 -7.16
N LEU A 81 -0.23 -7.21 -6.66
CA LEU A 81 -0.19 -7.58 -5.24
C LEU A 81 1.23 -8.03 -4.82
N TRP A 82 1.77 -7.36 -3.80
CA TRP A 82 3.11 -7.60 -3.24
C TRP A 82 3.09 -7.48 -1.72
N MET A 83 3.99 -8.19 -1.05
CA MET A 83 4.41 -7.90 0.31
C MET A 83 5.73 -7.13 0.25
N SER A 84 5.79 -5.97 0.90
CA SER A 84 6.97 -5.10 0.96
C SER A 84 7.54 -5.12 2.37
N THR A 85 8.84 -5.40 2.47
CA THR A 85 9.56 -5.36 3.75
C THR A 85 10.84 -4.53 3.64
N ILE A 86 11.25 -3.98 4.79
CA ILE A 86 12.59 -3.45 5.02
C ILE A 86 13.08 -4.01 6.36
N SER A 87 14.29 -4.54 6.35
CA SER A 87 14.95 -5.14 7.51
C SER A 87 16.34 -4.57 7.67
N VAL A 88 16.89 -4.64 8.87
CA VAL A 88 18.29 -4.34 9.18
C VAL A 88 18.97 -5.62 9.65
N HIS A 89 20.22 -5.83 9.26
CA HIS A 89 21.03 -6.94 9.75
C HIS A 89 21.89 -6.45 10.92
N GLU A 90 21.56 -6.88 12.14
CA GLU A 90 22.25 -6.49 13.38
C GLU A 90 22.34 -7.69 14.33
N ASP A 91 23.43 -7.77 15.10
CA ASP A 91 23.66 -8.85 16.07
C ASP A 91 23.55 -10.28 15.50
N GLY A 92 23.82 -10.43 14.20
CA GLY A 92 23.76 -11.70 13.47
C GLY A 92 22.37 -12.11 12.99
N GLU A 93 21.34 -11.29 13.21
CA GLU A 93 19.96 -11.57 12.82
C GLU A 93 19.35 -10.45 11.96
N ASP A 94 18.39 -10.83 11.10
CA ASP A 94 17.63 -9.87 10.31
C ASP A 94 16.41 -9.39 11.13
N LYS A 95 16.44 -8.13 11.58
CA LYS A 95 15.31 -7.48 12.25
C LYS A 95 14.45 -6.74 11.23
N THR A 96 13.17 -7.11 11.14
CA THR A 96 12.20 -6.38 10.29
C THR A 96 11.86 -5.04 10.93
N LEU A 97 12.07 -3.94 10.20
CA LEU A 97 11.70 -2.59 10.64
C LEU A 97 10.29 -2.22 10.19
N PHE A 98 9.88 -2.67 9.01
CA PHE A 98 8.53 -2.46 8.50
C PHE A 98 8.14 -3.56 7.51
N SER A 99 6.89 -4.00 7.57
CA SER A 99 6.30 -4.98 6.65
C SER A 99 4.85 -4.61 6.32
N GLY A 100 4.45 -4.74 5.06
CA GLY A 100 3.05 -4.53 4.67
C GLY A 100 2.70 -4.94 3.24
N ILE A 101 1.41 -4.81 2.92
CA ILE A 101 0.83 -5.30 1.66
C ILE A 101 0.55 -4.16 0.69
N ARG A 102 1.11 -4.25 -0.51
CA ARG A 102 0.97 -3.26 -1.57
C ARG A 102 0.16 -3.84 -2.72
N HIS A 103 -0.85 -3.12 -3.20
CA HIS A 103 -1.68 -3.62 -4.31
C HIS A 103 -2.28 -2.49 -5.19
N GLY A 104 -2.89 -2.88 -6.31
CA GLY A 104 -3.77 -2.04 -7.12
C GLY A 104 -5.18 -1.94 -6.55
N VAL A 105 -6.02 -1.09 -7.13
CA VAL A 105 -7.39 -0.88 -6.60
C VAL A 105 -8.23 -2.15 -6.68
N LEU A 106 -9.01 -2.41 -5.64
CA LEU A 106 -9.81 -3.63 -5.56
C LEU A 106 -10.93 -3.65 -6.61
N SER A 107 -11.42 -2.50 -7.06
CA SER A 107 -12.42 -2.44 -8.14
C SER A 107 -11.85 -2.95 -9.47
N PRO A 108 -12.43 -4.01 -10.09
CA PRO A 108 -12.16 -4.35 -11.48
C PRO A 108 -12.97 -3.41 -12.40
N TYR A 109 -12.54 -2.15 -12.47
CA TYR A 109 -13.30 -1.00 -12.97
C TYR A 109 -13.64 -1.00 -14.46
N HIS A 110 -13.20 -1.99 -15.24
CA HIS A 110 -13.63 -2.19 -16.63
C HIS A 110 -14.56 -3.40 -16.80
N VAL A 111 -14.99 -4.04 -15.71
CA VAL A 111 -16.10 -5.01 -15.73
C VAL A 111 -17.40 -4.23 -15.82
N GLU A 112 -18.18 -4.45 -16.88
CA GLU A 112 -19.42 -3.73 -17.15
C GLU A 112 -20.54 -4.13 -16.18
N ASP A 113 -20.70 -5.44 -15.94
CA ASP A 113 -21.68 -5.99 -15.00
C ASP A 113 -21.38 -5.52 -13.56
N PRO A 114 -22.28 -4.73 -12.94
CA PRO A 114 -22.08 -4.22 -11.58
C PRO A 114 -21.99 -5.30 -10.51
N LEU A 115 -22.74 -6.40 -10.65
CA LEU A 115 -22.74 -7.50 -9.67
C LEU A 115 -21.41 -8.26 -9.77
N LEU A 116 -21.00 -8.58 -10.99
CA LEU A 116 -19.71 -9.24 -11.23
C LEU A 116 -18.54 -8.35 -10.77
N ARG A 117 -18.65 -7.03 -10.98
CA ARG A 117 -17.65 -6.06 -10.50
C ARG A 117 -17.58 -6.03 -8.97
N GLN A 118 -18.70 -6.10 -8.28
CA GLN A 118 -18.74 -6.21 -6.81
C GLN A 118 -18.10 -7.52 -6.33
N THR A 119 -18.51 -8.67 -6.90
CA THR A 119 -17.92 -9.98 -6.54
C THR A 119 -16.43 -10.03 -6.82
N GLY A 120 -15.97 -9.39 -7.91
CA GLY A 120 -14.55 -9.27 -8.22
C GLY A 120 -13.80 -8.41 -7.21
N ALA A 121 -14.38 -7.29 -6.75
CA ALA A 121 -13.79 -6.47 -5.71
C ALA A 121 -13.66 -7.21 -4.37
N GLU A 122 -14.68 -7.98 -3.98
CA GLU A 122 -14.63 -8.83 -2.79
C GLU A 122 -13.60 -9.96 -2.91
N SER A 123 -13.45 -10.56 -4.09
CA SER A 123 -12.44 -11.61 -4.35
C SER A 123 -11.02 -11.05 -4.23
N ARG A 124 -10.76 -9.88 -4.84
CA ARG A 124 -9.49 -9.17 -4.71
C ARG A 124 -9.20 -8.77 -3.26
N ALA A 125 -10.21 -8.35 -2.52
CA ALA A 125 -10.07 -8.03 -1.09
C ALA A 125 -9.70 -9.26 -0.26
N LYS A 126 -10.26 -10.44 -0.57
CA LYS A 126 -9.87 -11.72 0.06
C LYS A 126 -8.44 -12.12 -0.25
N GLU A 127 -7.93 -11.85 -1.45
CA GLU A 127 -6.49 -12.07 -1.73
C GLU A 127 -5.60 -11.16 -0.90
N VAL A 128 -5.97 -9.89 -0.71
CA VAL A 128 -5.23 -8.99 0.17
C VAL A 128 -5.26 -9.49 1.62
N LEU A 129 -6.40 -9.99 2.12
CA LEU A 129 -6.47 -10.61 3.45
C LEU A 129 -5.62 -11.89 3.55
N THR A 130 -5.54 -12.67 2.46
CA THR A 130 -4.70 -13.87 2.39
C THR A 130 -3.22 -13.49 2.45
N ALA A 131 -2.80 -12.47 1.69
CA ALA A 131 -1.44 -11.92 1.75
C ALA A 131 -1.13 -11.31 3.13
N ALA A 132 -2.09 -10.64 3.75
CA ALA A 132 -1.95 -10.10 5.09
C ALA A 132 -1.77 -11.21 6.15
N LEU A 133 -2.54 -12.31 6.05
CA LEU A 133 -2.34 -13.46 6.92
C LEU A 133 -0.97 -14.12 6.68
N PHE A 134 -0.52 -14.23 5.42
CA PHE A 134 0.82 -14.70 5.08
C PHE A 134 1.94 -13.88 5.71
N SER A 135 1.76 -12.56 5.81
CA SER A 135 2.72 -11.69 6.50
C SER A 135 2.80 -11.88 8.01
N LYS A 136 1.95 -12.76 8.59
CA LYS A 136 1.90 -13.12 10.01
C LYS A 136 2.07 -14.64 10.19
N PRO A 137 3.29 -15.19 10.09
CA PRO A 137 3.53 -16.65 10.03
C PRO A 137 2.92 -17.45 11.19
N GLU A 138 3.01 -16.95 12.42
CA GLU A 138 2.42 -17.62 13.60
C GLU A 138 0.89 -17.65 13.53
N LEU A 139 0.27 -16.54 13.11
CA LEU A 139 -1.17 -16.42 12.94
C LEU A 139 -1.68 -17.33 11.81
N LEU A 140 -0.96 -17.38 10.70
CA LEU A 140 -1.23 -18.28 9.57
C LEU A 140 -1.13 -19.75 10.02
N THR A 141 -0.08 -20.10 10.77
CA THR A 141 0.11 -21.47 11.29
C THR A 141 -1.06 -21.89 12.18
N ARG A 142 -1.51 -21.02 13.08
CA ARG A 142 -2.70 -21.26 13.91
C ARG A 142 -3.97 -21.43 13.08
N ALA A 143 -4.16 -20.58 12.08
CA ALA A 143 -5.31 -20.64 11.17
C ALA A 143 -5.37 -21.96 10.38
N LEU A 144 -4.22 -22.43 9.87
CA LEU A 144 -4.09 -23.72 9.16
C LEU A 144 -4.32 -24.92 10.08
N LYS A 145 -4.01 -24.79 11.39
CA LYS A 145 -4.36 -25.78 12.42
C LYS A 145 -5.86 -25.78 12.78
N GLY A 146 -6.69 -25.01 12.08
CA GLY A 146 -8.14 -24.95 12.27
C GLY A 146 -8.60 -23.93 13.32
N GLU A 147 -7.69 -23.14 13.89
CA GLU A 147 -8.07 -22.09 14.84
C GLU A 147 -8.77 -20.93 14.12
N ALA A 148 -9.86 -20.44 14.73
CA ALA A 148 -10.51 -19.21 14.29
C ALA A 148 -9.67 -18.00 14.74
N VAL A 149 -8.96 -17.36 13.81
CA VAL A 149 -8.03 -16.26 14.14
C VAL A 149 -8.61 -14.88 13.81
N SER A 150 -8.25 -13.87 14.59
CA SER A 150 -8.55 -12.46 14.29
C SER A 150 -7.42 -11.83 13.49
N LEU A 151 -7.75 -11.14 12.40
CA LEU A 151 -6.78 -10.46 11.53
C LEU A 151 -7.16 -8.99 11.42
N LYS A 152 -6.36 -8.10 12.02
CA LYS A 152 -6.51 -6.66 11.91
C LYS A 152 -5.67 -6.14 10.74
N LEU A 153 -6.23 -5.25 9.93
CA LEU A 153 -5.55 -4.61 8.80
C LEU A 153 -5.92 -3.12 8.69
N VAL A 154 -4.93 -2.27 8.43
CA VAL A 154 -5.14 -0.85 8.09
C VAL A 154 -4.96 -0.71 6.57
N SER A 155 -6.05 -0.41 5.85
CA SER A 155 -6.04 -0.25 4.39
C SER A 155 -6.00 1.23 4.03
N VAL A 156 -4.92 1.73 3.44
CA VAL A 156 -4.76 3.13 3.01
C VAL A 156 -4.89 3.26 1.49
N CYS A 157 -6.06 3.70 1.03
CA CYS A 157 -6.33 3.95 -0.38
C CYS A 157 -5.83 5.33 -0.82
N LEU A 158 -4.91 5.39 -1.79
CA LEU A 158 -4.25 6.61 -2.28
C LEU A 158 -4.93 7.27 -3.51
N LEU A 159 -6.16 6.83 -3.82
CA LEU A 159 -6.97 7.42 -4.88
C LEU A 159 -7.57 8.76 -4.42
N THR A 160 -7.81 9.66 -5.36
CA THR A 160 -8.65 10.83 -5.14
C THR A 160 -10.11 10.36 -5.17
N ALA A 161 -10.86 10.47 -4.08
CA ALA A 161 -12.28 10.12 -4.03
C ALA A 161 -13.18 11.12 -4.78
N SER A 162 -12.92 11.30 -6.08
CA SER A 162 -13.63 12.22 -6.97
C SER A 162 -13.77 11.62 -8.36
N ASN A 163 -14.88 11.96 -9.03
CA ASN A 163 -15.14 11.59 -10.42
C ASN A 163 -14.97 12.79 -11.39
N VAL A 164 -14.40 13.92 -10.93
CA VAL A 164 -14.31 15.15 -11.73
C VAL A 164 -13.42 14.99 -12.98
N LEU A 165 -12.31 14.26 -12.89
CA LEU A 165 -11.39 13.99 -14.02
C LEU A 165 -11.20 12.49 -14.29
N GLY A 166 -12.16 11.66 -13.88
CA GLY A 166 -12.06 10.21 -14.03
C GLY A 166 -13.11 9.48 -13.20
N GLN A 167 -12.80 8.23 -12.84
CA GLN A 167 -13.71 7.36 -12.08
C GLN A 167 -13.10 6.91 -10.75
N GLU A 168 -12.10 7.63 -10.23
CA GLU A 168 -11.42 7.25 -8.99
C GLU A 168 -12.39 7.26 -7.78
N GLY A 169 -13.36 8.18 -7.73
CA GLY A 169 -14.41 8.19 -6.70
C GLY A 169 -15.28 6.92 -6.70
N THR A 170 -15.66 6.43 -7.88
CA THR A 170 -16.39 5.16 -8.02
C THR A 170 -15.53 3.98 -7.55
N MET A 171 -14.26 3.93 -7.95
CA MET A 171 -13.34 2.88 -7.53
C MET A 171 -13.13 2.84 -6.02
N VAL A 172 -12.99 4.01 -5.37
CA VAL A 172 -12.90 4.13 -3.91
C VAL A 172 -14.17 3.57 -3.27
N LYS A 173 -15.35 3.99 -3.72
CA LYS A 173 -16.63 3.55 -3.16
C LYS A 173 -16.80 2.02 -3.24
N GLU A 174 -16.42 1.41 -4.37
CA GLU A 174 -16.49 -0.03 -4.57
C GLU A 174 -15.49 -0.79 -3.69
N GLN A 175 -14.28 -0.25 -3.52
CA GLN A 175 -13.30 -0.82 -2.57
C GLN A 175 -13.80 -0.74 -1.12
N MET A 176 -14.36 0.38 -0.70
CA MET A 176 -14.90 0.53 0.67
C MET A 176 -16.06 -0.42 0.92
N ARG A 177 -16.94 -0.63 -0.07
CA ARG A 177 -18.01 -1.62 0.00
C ARG A 177 -17.49 -3.05 0.12
N ALA A 178 -16.44 -3.40 -0.63
CA ALA A 178 -15.81 -4.71 -0.53
C ALA A 178 -15.28 -4.94 0.89
N TRP A 179 -14.59 -3.97 1.50
CA TRP A 179 -14.17 -4.07 2.90
C TRP A 179 -15.34 -4.23 3.86
N GLN A 180 -16.34 -3.35 3.78
CA GLN A 180 -17.54 -3.40 4.62
C GLN A 180 -18.27 -4.75 4.52
N SER A 181 -18.33 -5.35 3.34
CA SER A 181 -18.95 -6.66 3.13
C SER A 181 -18.23 -7.79 3.88
N LEU A 182 -16.92 -7.68 4.04
CA LEU A 182 -16.07 -8.70 4.67
C LEU A 182 -15.93 -8.51 6.18
N THR A 183 -16.09 -7.28 6.69
CA THR A 183 -15.76 -6.91 8.08
C THR A 183 -16.97 -6.50 8.92
N GLN A 184 -18.16 -7.05 8.63
CA GLN A 184 -19.33 -6.83 9.48
C GLN A 184 -19.04 -7.29 10.92
N PRO A 185 -19.56 -6.61 11.96
CA PRO A 185 -19.30 -6.99 13.36
C PRO A 185 -19.58 -8.47 13.63
N GLY A 186 -18.60 -9.17 14.22
CA GLY A 186 -18.70 -10.60 14.55
C GLY A 186 -18.68 -11.56 13.36
N LYS A 187 -18.63 -11.05 12.12
CA LYS A 187 -18.63 -11.89 10.92
C LYS A 187 -17.29 -12.62 10.79
N MET A 188 -17.38 -13.94 10.79
CA MET A 188 -16.30 -14.81 10.38
C MET A 188 -16.38 -15.01 8.87
N ILE A 189 -15.25 -14.99 8.19
CA ILE A 189 -15.16 -15.38 6.78
C ILE A 189 -14.25 -16.59 6.62
N HIS A 190 -14.42 -17.28 5.50
CA HIS A 190 -13.60 -18.40 5.11
C HIS A 190 -12.66 -17.99 3.98
N LEU A 191 -11.37 -18.21 4.17
CA LEU A 191 -10.37 -18.13 3.11
C LEU A 191 -9.96 -19.55 2.71
N LYS A 192 -9.67 -19.74 1.42
CA LYS A 192 -9.07 -20.96 0.90
C LYS A 192 -7.58 -20.68 0.74
N ILE A 193 -6.75 -21.39 1.49
CA ILE A 193 -5.31 -21.20 1.53
C ILE A 193 -4.64 -22.53 1.21
N ARG A 194 -3.62 -22.48 0.35
CA ARG A 194 -2.81 -23.66 0.06
C ARG A 194 -1.79 -23.89 1.17
N ASN A 195 -1.77 -25.09 1.73
CA ASN A 195 -0.77 -25.48 2.74
C ASN A 195 0.58 -25.86 2.09
N ASP A 196 1.50 -26.34 2.91
CA ASP A 196 2.80 -26.90 2.54
C ASP A 196 2.71 -28.07 1.55
N ASP A 197 1.72 -28.96 1.70
CA ASP A 197 1.46 -30.08 0.80
C ASP A 197 0.86 -29.66 -0.57
N GLY A 198 0.51 -28.38 -0.74
CA GLY A 198 -0.12 -27.90 -1.96
C GLY A 198 -1.65 -28.09 -1.98
N GLU A 199 -2.27 -28.50 -0.88
CA GLU A 199 -3.70 -28.73 -0.74
C GLU A 199 -4.45 -27.47 -0.28
N LEU A 200 -5.68 -27.27 -0.78
CA LEU A 200 -6.50 -26.12 -0.38
C LEU A 200 -7.27 -26.40 0.92
N GLN A 201 -6.83 -25.76 1.99
CA GLN A 201 -7.48 -25.77 3.29
C GLN A 201 -8.41 -24.57 3.46
N THR A 202 -9.54 -24.76 4.15
CA THR A 202 -10.39 -23.65 4.58
C THR A 202 -9.92 -23.16 5.94
N VAL A 203 -9.44 -21.93 6.00
CA VAL A 203 -9.16 -21.24 7.26
C VAL A 203 -10.31 -20.31 7.62
N LYS A 204 -10.58 -20.16 8.92
CA LYS A 204 -11.64 -19.30 9.45
C LYS A 204 -11.01 -18.07 10.08
N ILE A 205 -11.33 -16.88 9.56
CA ILE A 205 -10.78 -15.63 10.07
C ILE A 205 -11.88 -14.64 10.45
N LYS A 206 -11.60 -13.80 11.45
CA LYS A 206 -12.36 -12.59 11.76
C LYS A 206 -11.56 -11.39 11.25
N PRO A 207 -11.84 -10.90 10.03
CA PRO A 207 -11.14 -9.74 9.50
C PRO A 207 -11.71 -8.47 10.14
N GLU A 208 -10.83 -7.60 10.63
CA GLU A 208 -11.19 -6.26 11.06
C GLU A 208 -10.33 -5.26 10.28
N VAL A 209 -10.96 -4.43 9.44
CA VAL A 209 -10.24 -3.52 8.53
C VAL A 209 -10.60 -2.08 8.84
N ALA A 210 -9.60 -1.30 9.24
CA ALA A 210 -9.71 0.16 9.29
C ALA A 210 -9.37 0.71 7.90
N ALA A 211 -10.40 1.05 7.13
CA ALA A 211 -10.29 1.40 5.72
C ALA A 211 -10.24 2.93 5.51
N PHE A 212 -9.04 3.45 5.24
CA PHE A 212 -8.77 4.86 4.99
C PHE A 212 -8.73 5.19 3.49
N ASN A 213 -9.02 6.44 3.15
CA ASN A 213 -8.71 7.03 1.87
C ASN A 213 -7.97 8.36 2.03
N VAL A 214 -6.78 8.46 1.44
CA VAL A 214 -5.91 9.63 1.51
C VAL A 214 -5.46 9.98 0.09
N GLY A 215 -6.13 10.95 -0.53
CA GLY A 215 -5.73 11.44 -1.86
C GLY A 215 -4.40 12.19 -1.82
N VAL A 216 -3.40 11.70 -2.56
CA VAL A 216 -2.01 12.22 -2.53
C VAL A 216 -1.53 12.86 -3.83
N ASN A 217 -2.43 13.08 -4.79
CA ASN A 217 -2.11 13.77 -6.04
C ASN A 217 -2.49 15.25 -5.97
N GLU A 218 -2.22 15.98 -7.05
CA GLU A 218 -2.49 17.41 -7.14
C GLU A 218 -3.99 17.72 -7.06
N LEU A 219 -4.86 16.87 -7.62
CA LEU A 219 -6.31 17.06 -7.54
C LEU A 219 -6.81 17.10 -6.08
N ALA A 220 -6.29 16.20 -5.25
CA ALA A 220 -6.61 16.21 -3.83
C ALA A 220 -5.88 17.35 -3.09
N LEU A 221 -4.56 17.44 -3.21
CA LEU A 221 -3.72 18.27 -2.35
C LEU A 221 -3.60 19.75 -2.76
N LYS A 222 -3.93 20.10 -4.01
CA LYS A 222 -3.93 21.48 -4.52
C LYS A 222 -5.34 22.01 -4.74
N PHE A 223 -6.25 21.16 -5.20
CA PHE A 223 -7.60 21.57 -5.60
C PHE A 223 -8.70 21.05 -4.66
N GLY A 224 -8.37 20.23 -3.66
CA GLY A 224 -9.32 19.77 -2.65
C GLY A 224 -10.35 18.74 -3.13
N PHE A 225 -10.14 18.13 -4.30
CA PHE A 225 -11.10 17.17 -4.84
C PHE A 225 -11.15 15.89 -4.02
N GLY A 226 -12.37 15.45 -3.69
CA GLY A 226 -12.62 14.20 -2.99
C GLY A 226 -12.33 14.22 -1.49
N LEU A 227 -11.87 15.34 -0.92
CA LEU A 227 -11.52 15.43 0.51
C LEU A 227 -12.69 15.13 1.44
N LYS A 228 -13.90 15.65 1.15
CA LYS A 228 -15.10 15.37 1.97
C LYS A 228 -15.46 13.88 2.00
N ALA A 229 -15.37 13.20 0.85
CA ALA A 229 -15.62 11.77 0.77
C ALA A 229 -14.52 10.98 1.49
N SER A 230 -13.26 11.38 1.31
CA SER A 230 -12.11 10.80 2.02
C SER A 230 -12.30 10.90 3.54
N ASP A 231 -12.63 12.10 4.05
CA ASP A 231 -12.85 12.36 5.47
C ASP A 231 -14.00 11.53 6.05
N SER A 232 -15.06 11.25 5.28
CA SER A 232 -16.16 10.39 5.74
C SER A 232 -15.75 8.93 5.95
N TYR A 233 -14.82 8.42 5.16
CA TYR A 233 -14.24 7.08 5.40
C TYR A 233 -13.20 7.13 6.53
N ASN A 234 -12.36 8.17 6.53
CA ASN A 234 -11.27 8.29 7.49
C ASN A 234 -11.77 8.46 8.92
N ILE A 235 -12.88 9.15 9.17
CA ILE A 235 -13.38 9.32 10.54
C ILE A 235 -13.77 7.97 11.18
N GLU A 236 -14.44 7.09 10.44
CA GLU A 236 -14.82 5.75 10.91
C GLU A 236 -13.57 4.89 11.19
N ALA A 237 -12.62 4.90 10.24
CA ALA A 237 -11.36 4.17 10.38
C ALA A 237 -10.46 4.71 11.51
N LEU A 238 -10.43 6.04 11.72
CA LEU A 238 -9.74 6.68 12.83
C LEU A 238 -10.34 6.26 14.18
N GLN A 239 -11.66 6.23 14.29
CA GLN A 239 -12.34 5.83 15.52
C GLN A 239 -12.08 4.36 15.87
N GLN A 240 -12.01 3.49 14.86
CA GLN A 240 -11.62 2.09 15.05
C GLN A 240 -10.16 1.96 15.53
N LEU A 241 -9.23 2.71 14.92
CA LEU A 241 -7.81 2.62 15.23
C LEU A 241 -7.43 3.30 16.55
N LEU A 242 -7.95 4.51 16.80
CA LEU A 242 -7.53 5.45 17.85
C LEU A 242 -8.61 5.78 18.88
N GLY A 243 -9.82 5.24 18.74
CA GLY A 243 -10.97 5.52 19.60
C GLY A 243 -11.72 6.81 19.25
N ASN A 244 -12.80 7.09 19.99
CA ASN A 244 -13.70 8.20 19.69
C ASN A 244 -13.13 9.59 19.99
N ASP A 245 -12.22 9.70 20.96
CA ASP A 245 -11.59 10.97 21.32
C ASP A 245 -10.35 11.23 20.46
N LEU A 246 -10.55 11.97 19.38
CA LEU A 246 -9.51 12.30 18.40
C LEU A 246 -8.74 13.59 18.71
N ARG A 247 -8.87 14.15 19.91
CA ARG A 247 -8.03 15.27 20.34
C ARG A 247 -6.59 14.81 20.58
N PRO A 248 -5.56 15.53 20.10
CA PRO A 248 -4.16 15.08 20.18
C PRO A 248 -3.67 14.74 21.59
N GLU A 249 -4.13 15.46 22.60
CA GLU A 249 -3.78 15.25 24.00
C GLU A 249 -4.50 14.06 24.66
N ALA A 250 -5.59 13.58 24.05
CA ALA A 250 -6.33 12.45 24.58
C ALA A 250 -5.55 11.15 24.36
N ARG A 251 -5.51 10.29 25.38
CA ARG A 251 -4.95 8.94 25.26
C ARG A 251 -5.64 8.20 24.11
N PRO A 252 -4.90 7.45 23.27
CA PRO A 252 -5.51 6.66 22.22
C PRO A 252 -6.39 5.56 22.82
N GLY A 253 -7.61 5.44 22.30
CA GLY A 253 -8.49 4.29 22.48
C GLY A 253 -8.41 3.36 21.26
N GLY A 254 -9.50 2.64 20.97
CA GLY A 254 -9.57 1.73 19.82
C GLY A 254 -8.50 0.65 19.87
N TRP A 255 -8.05 0.17 18.71
CA TRP A 255 -7.02 -0.86 18.64
C TRP A 255 -5.68 -0.45 19.27
N VAL A 256 -5.30 0.83 19.16
CA VAL A 256 -4.08 1.33 19.78
C VAL A 256 -4.20 1.30 21.31
N GLY A 257 -5.32 1.74 21.87
CA GLY A 257 -5.57 1.67 23.32
C GLY A 257 -5.58 0.23 23.85
N GLU A 258 -6.20 -0.70 23.12
CA GLU A 258 -6.19 -2.14 23.43
C GLU A 258 -4.77 -2.74 23.39
N TRP A 259 -3.91 -2.26 22.49
CA TRP A 259 -2.53 -2.71 22.38
C TRP A 259 -1.67 -2.16 23.52
N LEU A 260 -1.75 -0.85 23.80
CA LEU A 260 -1.02 -0.20 24.89
C LEU A 260 -1.39 -0.76 26.27
N ALA A 261 -2.65 -1.18 26.46
CA ALA A 261 -3.06 -1.85 27.69
C ALA A 261 -2.34 -3.21 27.91
N ARG A 262 -1.87 -3.86 26.84
CA ARG A 262 -1.14 -5.14 26.90
C ARG A 262 0.38 -4.96 26.89
N TYR A 263 0.86 -3.86 26.32
CA TYR A 263 2.30 -3.57 26.15
C TYR A 263 2.62 -2.15 26.63
N PRO A 264 2.50 -1.85 27.94
CA PRO A 264 2.65 -0.50 28.47
C PRO A 264 4.07 0.06 28.35
N ASP A 265 5.09 -0.80 28.26
CA ASP A 265 6.49 -0.39 28.24
C ASP A 265 7.01 -0.02 26.83
N ASN A 266 6.24 -0.28 25.77
CA ASN A 266 6.60 -0.03 24.36
C ASN A 266 5.84 1.18 23.78
N ASP A 267 5.61 2.23 24.57
CA ASP A 267 4.55 3.20 24.30
C ASP A 267 5.00 4.48 23.57
N GLU A 268 6.27 4.88 23.61
CA GLU A 268 6.69 6.21 23.16
C GLU A 268 6.45 6.45 21.66
N SER A 269 6.90 5.53 20.80
CA SER A 269 6.71 5.64 19.33
C SER A 269 5.23 5.58 18.95
N VAL A 270 4.48 4.66 19.57
CA VAL A 270 3.05 4.46 19.36
C VAL A 270 2.25 5.69 19.76
N ASN A 271 2.50 6.25 20.94
CA ASN A 271 1.86 7.48 21.42
C ASN A 271 2.24 8.68 20.53
N THR A 272 3.49 8.77 20.08
CA THR A 272 3.93 9.82 19.17
C THR A 272 3.22 9.75 17.82
N LEU A 273 3.15 8.57 17.19
CA LEU A 273 2.42 8.37 15.93
C LEU A 273 0.93 8.66 16.09
N ALA A 274 0.31 8.15 17.18
CA ALA A 274 -1.10 8.40 17.48
C ALA A 274 -1.39 9.91 17.61
N ARG A 275 -0.57 10.64 18.38
CA ARG A 275 -0.70 12.09 18.53
C ARG A 275 -0.49 12.81 17.21
N GLN A 276 0.53 12.46 16.43
CA GLN A 276 0.76 13.06 15.11
C GLN A 276 -0.41 12.83 14.14
N ILE A 277 -1.03 11.64 14.14
CA ILE A 277 -2.21 11.35 13.33
C ILE A 277 -3.40 12.22 13.77
N LYS A 278 -3.63 12.34 15.09
CA LYS A 278 -4.67 13.21 15.64
C LYS A 278 -4.43 14.69 15.32
N ASP A 279 -3.18 15.16 15.43
CA ASP A 279 -2.77 16.53 15.05
C ASP A 279 -3.04 16.80 13.56
N ILE A 280 -2.65 15.86 12.68
CA ILE A 280 -2.90 15.94 11.24
C ILE A 280 -4.40 16.00 10.96
N TRP A 281 -5.19 15.15 11.61
CA TRP A 281 -6.64 15.08 11.44
C TRP A 281 -7.33 16.36 11.91
N GLN A 282 -7.09 16.80 13.15
CA GLN A 282 -7.70 17.96 13.77
C GLN A 282 -7.45 19.23 12.93
N ASN A 283 -6.21 19.39 12.44
CA ASN A 283 -5.80 20.55 11.66
C ASN A 283 -5.97 20.36 10.15
N LYS A 284 -6.53 19.23 9.70
CA LYS A 284 -6.72 18.86 8.29
C LYS A 284 -5.43 18.98 7.46
N LEU A 285 -4.28 18.67 8.05
CA LEU A 285 -2.99 18.83 7.38
C LEU A 285 -2.85 17.89 6.17
N HIS A 286 -3.61 16.79 6.13
CA HIS A 286 -3.68 15.86 5.00
C HIS A 286 -4.46 16.39 3.79
N HIS A 287 -5.16 17.53 3.92
CA HIS A 287 -5.86 18.18 2.80
C HIS A 287 -4.92 18.95 1.87
N LYS A 288 -3.66 19.11 2.27
CA LYS A 288 -2.65 19.88 1.54
C LYS A 288 -1.33 19.14 1.55
N ASP A 289 -0.52 19.40 0.53
CA ASP A 289 0.86 18.92 0.45
C ASP A 289 1.66 19.30 1.72
N GLY A 290 1.74 20.60 2.04
CA GLY A 290 2.38 21.10 3.25
C GLY A 290 3.81 20.59 3.48
N GLY A 291 4.57 20.30 2.43
CA GLY A 291 5.94 19.78 2.52
C GLY A 291 6.03 18.25 2.62
N GLU A 292 4.91 17.53 2.75
CA GLU A 292 4.89 16.08 2.97
C GLU A 292 3.57 15.45 2.45
N PRO A 293 3.46 15.07 1.17
CA PRO A 293 2.20 14.61 0.55
C PRO A 293 1.60 13.37 1.22
N TYR A 294 2.44 12.51 1.78
CA TYR A 294 2.05 11.23 2.37
C TYR A 294 1.91 11.28 3.89
N LYS A 295 1.96 12.46 4.54
CA LYS A 295 2.10 12.57 6.00
C LYS A 295 1.13 11.70 6.80
N LEU A 296 -0.16 11.70 6.44
CA LEU A 296 -1.18 10.87 7.09
C LEU A 296 -1.03 9.39 6.71
N ALA A 297 -0.92 9.11 5.42
CA ALA A 297 -0.81 7.74 4.90
C ALA A 297 0.37 6.99 5.52
N GLN A 298 1.55 7.61 5.52
CA GLN A 298 2.79 7.09 6.09
C GLN A 298 2.63 6.75 7.57
N ARG A 299 2.10 7.68 8.38
CA ARG A 299 1.91 7.50 9.82
C ARG A 299 0.87 6.43 10.15
N LEU A 300 -0.21 6.32 9.37
CA LEU A 300 -1.17 5.23 9.51
C LEU A 300 -0.51 3.87 9.27
N ALA A 301 0.32 3.75 8.23
CA ALA A 301 1.03 2.52 7.93
C ALA A 301 2.06 2.18 9.01
N MET A 302 2.85 3.16 9.46
CA MET A 302 3.82 2.97 10.54
C MET A 302 3.14 2.59 11.85
N LEU A 303 2.09 3.31 12.25
CA LEU A 303 1.36 3.00 13.48
C LEU A 303 0.80 1.58 13.44
N ALA A 304 0.20 1.17 12.32
CA ALA A 304 -0.29 -0.20 12.15
C ALA A 304 0.83 -1.23 12.40
N ASN A 305 1.99 -1.04 11.75
CA ASN A 305 3.15 -1.90 11.92
C ASN A 305 3.62 -1.98 13.38
N GLU A 306 3.74 -0.83 14.07
CA GLU A 306 4.17 -0.77 15.48
C GLU A 306 3.24 -1.53 16.42
N ILE A 307 1.93 -1.55 16.16
CA ILE A 307 0.94 -2.25 16.98
C ILE A 307 0.60 -3.67 16.50
N ASP A 308 1.47 -4.27 15.67
CA ASP A 308 1.32 -5.61 15.09
C ASP A 308 0.08 -5.80 14.18
N VAL A 309 -0.50 -4.70 13.70
CA VAL A 309 -1.59 -4.68 12.70
C VAL A 309 -0.99 -4.63 11.30
N VAL A 310 -1.56 -5.36 10.32
CA VAL A 310 -0.99 -5.37 8.96
C VAL A 310 -1.29 -4.05 8.24
N PRO A 311 -0.30 -3.24 7.85
CA PRO A 311 -0.54 -2.12 6.95
C PRO A 311 -0.70 -2.62 5.52
N ALA A 312 -1.69 -2.09 4.82
CA ALA A 312 -1.87 -2.27 3.40
C ALA A 312 -2.12 -0.93 2.71
N TRP A 313 -1.60 -0.74 1.50
CA TRP A 313 -1.84 0.49 0.73
C TRP A 313 -1.99 0.21 -0.76
N ASN A 314 -2.82 1.03 -1.39
CA ASN A 314 -3.12 0.87 -2.80
C ASN A 314 -3.30 2.20 -3.53
N CYS A 315 -3.13 2.15 -4.84
CA CYS A 315 -3.59 3.20 -5.75
C CYS A 315 -4.24 2.54 -6.96
N LYS A 316 -4.65 3.30 -7.98
CA LYS A 316 -5.34 2.73 -9.15
C LYS A 316 -4.59 1.53 -9.75
N SER A 317 -3.31 1.73 -10.08
CA SER A 317 -2.46 0.70 -10.65
C SER A 317 -1.57 0.00 -9.62
N GLY A 318 -1.62 0.42 -8.36
CA GLY A 318 -0.66 0.01 -7.35
C GLY A 318 0.78 0.23 -7.83
N LYS A 319 1.10 1.37 -8.45
CA LYS A 319 2.41 1.64 -9.07
C LYS A 319 3.09 2.90 -8.55
N ASP A 320 2.68 4.06 -9.07
CA ASP A 320 3.36 5.34 -8.88
C ASP A 320 3.20 5.85 -7.43
N ARG A 321 1.93 6.06 -7.01
CA ARG A 321 1.59 6.53 -5.67
C ARG A 321 1.96 5.51 -4.57
N THR A 322 1.79 4.21 -4.83
CA THR A 322 2.14 3.17 -3.86
C THR A 322 3.65 2.97 -3.73
N GLY A 323 4.42 3.13 -4.81
CA GLY A 323 5.88 3.05 -4.73
C GLY A 323 6.48 4.27 -4.02
N MET A 324 5.86 5.45 -4.17
CA MET A 324 6.26 6.63 -3.41
C MET A 324 5.89 6.50 -1.92
N MET A 325 4.67 6.03 -1.62
CA MET A 325 4.26 5.69 -0.24
C MET A 325 5.23 4.69 0.41
N ASP A 326 5.58 3.60 -0.28
CA ASP A 326 6.55 2.60 0.19
C ASP A 326 7.91 3.24 0.49
N SER A 327 8.37 4.14 -0.39
CA SER A 327 9.66 4.81 -0.22
C SER A 327 9.65 5.81 0.95
N GLU A 328 8.58 6.57 1.13
CA GLU A 328 8.41 7.49 2.27
C GLU A 328 8.34 6.74 3.60
N THR A 329 7.63 5.61 3.65
CA THR A 329 7.55 4.78 4.86
C THR A 329 8.88 4.13 5.19
N LYS A 330 9.58 3.55 4.20
CA LYS A 330 10.90 2.94 4.43
C LYS A 330 11.96 3.95 4.84
N ARG A 331 11.95 5.15 4.25
CA ARG A 331 12.83 6.25 4.68
C ARG A 331 12.62 6.55 6.16
N GLU A 332 11.36 6.70 6.59
CA GLU A 332 11.05 7.00 7.98
C GLU A 332 11.39 5.84 8.92
N ALA A 333 11.11 4.60 8.53
CA ALA A 333 11.49 3.41 9.32
C ALA A 333 13.01 3.32 9.53
N ILE A 334 13.81 3.57 8.48
CA ILE A 334 15.28 3.62 8.56
C ILE A 334 15.75 4.80 9.42
N SER A 335 15.16 5.99 9.22
CA SER A 335 15.50 7.17 10.02
C SER A 335 15.20 6.93 11.50
N PHE A 336 14.01 6.43 11.82
CA PHE A 336 13.57 6.11 13.18
C PHE A 336 14.46 5.05 13.82
N HIS A 337 14.86 4.02 13.08
CA HIS A 337 15.85 3.05 13.55
C HIS A 337 17.17 3.70 13.97
N GLN A 338 17.66 4.68 13.20
CA GLN A 338 18.97 5.30 13.47
C GLN A 338 18.92 6.37 14.57
N THR A 339 17.80 7.10 14.69
CA THR A 339 17.70 8.28 15.57
C THR A 339 16.78 8.09 16.76
N HIS A 340 15.98 7.01 16.78
CA HIS A 340 14.89 6.79 17.72
C HIS A 340 13.87 7.95 17.77
N THR A 341 13.85 8.79 16.73
CA THR A 341 13.01 9.99 16.65
C THR A 341 12.20 10.00 15.35
N LEU A 342 10.89 10.18 15.48
CA LEU A 342 9.98 10.35 14.35
C LEU A 342 9.96 11.80 13.87
N SER A 343 9.93 11.98 12.55
CA SER A 343 9.83 13.28 11.88
C SER A 343 8.51 13.95 12.20
N SER A 344 8.56 15.26 12.43
CA SER A 344 7.36 16.09 12.59
C SER A 344 6.55 16.17 11.28
N PRO A 345 5.20 16.17 11.33
CA PRO A 345 4.37 16.30 10.14
C PRO A 345 4.65 17.57 9.33
N GLY A 346 4.79 17.42 8.02
CA GLY A 346 5.06 18.52 7.08
C GLY A 346 6.53 18.95 7.02
N SER A 347 7.40 18.40 7.87
CA SER A 347 8.84 18.69 7.80
C SER A 347 9.48 18.07 6.56
N LEU A 348 10.37 18.83 5.93
CA LEU A 348 11.28 18.28 4.94
C LEU A 348 12.33 17.42 5.65
N PRO A 349 12.75 16.29 5.07
CA PRO A 349 13.90 15.55 5.58
C PRO A 349 15.13 16.45 5.57
N ASP A 350 15.96 16.34 6.60
CA ASP A 350 17.29 16.96 6.60
C ASP A 350 18.22 16.26 5.59
N ARG A 351 19.49 16.67 5.52
CA ARG A 351 20.44 16.08 4.56
C ARG A 351 20.59 14.56 4.74
N SER A 352 20.60 14.08 5.98
CA SER A 352 20.70 12.65 6.30
C SER A 352 19.45 11.90 5.83
N GLY A 353 18.26 12.41 6.16
CA GLY A 353 16.97 11.89 5.73
C GLY A 353 16.79 11.91 4.21
N GLN A 354 17.31 12.94 3.53
CA GLN A 354 17.34 13.01 2.06
C GLN A 354 18.22 11.90 1.46
N GLN A 355 19.41 11.67 2.02
CA GLN A 355 20.30 10.59 1.57
C GLN A 355 19.67 9.20 1.74
N ILE A 356 19.02 8.95 2.88
CA ILE A 356 18.22 7.73 3.09
C ILE A 356 17.14 7.65 2.00
N PHE A 357 16.39 8.73 1.76
CA PHE A 357 15.29 8.72 0.80
C PHE A 357 15.76 8.41 -0.62
N GLN A 358 16.87 9.02 -1.06
CA GLN A 358 17.48 8.79 -2.36
C GLN A 358 17.85 7.31 -2.53
N LYS A 359 18.52 6.74 -1.53
CA LYS A 359 18.90 5.31 -1.53
C LYS A 359 17.67 4.41 -1.59
N VAL A 360 16.61 4.70 -0.82
CA VAL A 360 15.36 3.95 -0.84
C VAL A 360 14.68 4.04 -2.19
N LEU A 361 14.55 5.23 -2.78
CA LEU A 361 13.90 5.42 -4.08
C LEU A 361 14.58 4.63 -5.20
N LEU A 362 15.90 4.51 -5.14
CA LEU A 362 16.70 3.81 -6.15
C LEU A 362 16.82 2.30 -5.88
N ASN A 363 16.80 1.87 -4.61
CA ASN A 363 17.18 0.49 -4.23
C ASN A 363 16.11 -0.29 -3.47
N SER A 364 14.89 0.23 -3.26
CA SER A 364 13.82 -0.50 -2.53
C SER A 364 13.00 -1.49 -3.38
N GLY A 365 13.36 -1.67 -4.66
CA GLY A 365 12.67 -2.58 -5.57
C GLY A 365 11.47 -1.97 -6.31
N ASN A 366 11.10 -0.71 -6.02
CA ASN A 366 9.92 -0.09 -6.62
C ASN A 366 10.03 0.14 -8.14
N LEU A 367 11.22 0.42 -8.65
CA LEU A 367 11.47 0.62 -10.08
C LEU A 367 11.35 -0.71 -10.84
N GLU A 368 11.78 -1.80 -10.22
CA GLU A 368 11.70 -3.17 -10.71
C GLU A 368 10.26 -3.65 -10.72
N ILE A 369 9.48 -3.39 -9.66
CA ILE A 369 8.03 -3.64 -9.66
C ILE A 369 7.35 -2.87 -10.80
N GLN A 370 7.70 -1.59 -11.02
CA GLN A 370 7.14 -0.79 -12.11
C GLN A 370 7.43 -1.42 -13.48
N LYS A 371 8.66 -1.92 -13.67
CA LYS A 371 9.08 -2.64 -14.87
C LYS A 371 8.29 -3.93 -15.06
N GLN A 372 8.16 -4.77 -14.02
CA GLN A 372 7.37 -6.01 -14.10
C GLN A 372 5.88 -5.72 -14.34
N ASN A 373 5.34 -4.64 -13.77
CA ASN A 373 3.93 -4.28 -13.87
C ASN A 373 3.57 -3.58 -15.19
N THR A 374 4.49 -2.83 -15.82
CA THR A 374 4.16 -1.98 -16.97
C THR A 374 5.17 -2.03 -18.13
N SER A 375 6.07 -3.03 -18.14
CA SER A 375 7.21 -3.16 -19.07
C SER A 375 8.30 -2.08 -18.97
N GLY A 376 8.11 -1.04 -18.15
CA GLY A 376 9.08 0.05 -18.01
C GLY A 376 9.18 0.58 -16.58
N ALA A 377 10.41 0.93 -16.19
CA ALA A 377 10.70 1.54 -14.90
C ALA A 377 10.46 3.05 -14.95
N GLY A 378 9.96 3.61 -13.86
CA GLY A 378 9.78 5.04 -13.69
C GLY A 378 8.50 5.37 -12.93
N ASN A 379 8.58 6.40 -12.10
CA ASN A 379 7.48 6.86 -11.26
C ASN A 379 6.88 8.18 -11.76
N LYS A 380 5.61 8.15 -12.18
CA LYS A 380 4.88 9.33 -12.70
C LYS A 380 4.60 10.41 -11.65
N VAL A 381 4.80 10.15 -10.34
CA VAL A 381 4.74 11.23 -9.34
C VAL A 381 5.91 12.20 -9.50
N ILE A 382 7.02 11.74 -10.11
CA ILE A 382 8.20 12.54 -10.41
C ILE A 382 7.96 13.32 -11.71
N LYS A 383 7.28 14.45 -11.57
CA LYS A 383 6.92 15.32 -12.69
C LYS A 383 7.00 16.78 -12.27
N ASN A 384 7.28 17.63 -13.25
CA ASN A 384 7.19 19.07 -13.13
C ASN A 384 5.95 19.52 -13.92
N LEU A 385 5.05 20.21 -13.24
CA LEU A 385 3.87 20.86 -13.78
C LEU A 385 4.18 22.34 -13.98
N SER A 386 3.48 22.93 -14.96
CA SER A 386 3.46 24.38 -15.18
C SER A 386 2.06 24.90 -14.87
N PRO A 387 1.90 26.00 -14.10
CA PRO A 387 2.96 26.73 -13.40
C PRO A 387 3.57 25.94 -12.23
N GLU A 388 4.79 26.29 -11.80
CA GLU A 388 5.56 25.56 -10.76
C GLU A 388 4.81 25.43 -9.43
N VAL A 389 3.94 26.38 -9.10
CA VAL A 389 3.09 26.35 -7.90
C VAL A 389 2.17 25.12 -7.83
N LEU A 390 1.90 24.45 -8.97
CA LEU A 390 1.14 23.20 -9.01
C LEU A 390 1.96 21.98 -8.57
N ASN A 391 3.30 22.09 -8.53
CA ASN A 391 4.16 21.00 -8.10
C ASN A 391 3.91 20.63 -6.64
N LEU A 392 3.94 19.34 -6.38
CA LEU A 392 4.04 18.77 -5.03
C LEU A 392 5.50 18.84 -4.56
N SER A 393 5.71 18.69 -3.26
CA SER A 393 7.01 18.92 -2.60
C SER A 393 8.06 17.83 -2.86
N TYR A 394 7.80 16.84 -3.72
CA TYR A 394 8.71 15.72 -3.97
C TYR A 394 10.14 16.15 -4.32
N HIS A 395 10.32 17.18 -5.16
CA HIS A 395 11.66 17.65 -5.56
C HIS A 395 12.47 18.10 -4.34
N LYS A 396 11.86 18.91 -3.48
CA LYS A 396 12.47 19.39 -2.23
C LYS A 396 12.73 18.27 -1.23
N ARG A 397 11.85 17.26 -1.18
CA ARG A 397 12.00 16.10 -0.28
C ARG A 397 13.13 15.18 -0.73
N ILE A 398 13.34 15.01 -2.03
CA ILE A 398 14.43 14.21 -2.59
C ILE A 398 15.77 14.95 -2.46
N GLY A 399 15.79 16.25 -2.77
CA GLY A 399 16.97 17.10 -2.60
C GLY A 399 18.13 16.81 -3.55
N ASP A 400 17.93 15.97 -4.57
CA ASP A 400 18.97 15.61 -5.55
C ASP A 400 18.36 15.40 -6.95
N GLU A 401 18.89 16.12 -7.93
CA GLU A 401 18.38 16.13 -9.31
C GLU A 401 18.71 14.82 -10.06
N ASN A 402 19.86 14.19 -9.77
CA ASN A 402 20.25 12.94 -10.42
C ASN A 402 19.33 11.79 -10.01
N THR A 403 19.03 11.71 -8.71
CA THR A 403 18.03 10.79 -8.16
C THR A 403 16.65 11.09 -8.74
N TRP A 404 16.25 12.36 -8.80
CA TRP A 404 14.99 12.77 -9.41
C TRP A 404 14.84 12.23 -10.84
N GLN A 405 15.83 12.47 -11.72
CA GLN A 405 15.78 11.98 -13.11
C GLN A 405 15.81 10.45 -13.21
N SER A 406 16.61 9.79 -12.36
CA SER A 406 16.71 8.33 -12.32
C SER A 406 15.39 7.67 -11.93
N VAL A 407 14.70 8.21 -10.92
CA VAL A 407 13.41 7.69 -10.43
C VAL A 407 12.27 8.01 -11.41
N LYS A 408 12.34 9.16 -12.11
CA LYS A 408 11.39 9.48 -13.18
C LYS A 408 11.40 8.43 -14.28
N GLY A 409 12.59 7.95 -14.64
CA GLY A 409 12.79 6.90 -15.65
C GLY A 409 12.06 7.20 -16.96
N ILE A 410 11.49 6.16 -17.57
CA ILE A 410 10.71 6.27 -18.82
C ILE A 410 9.20 6.43 -18.57
N SER A 411 8.80 6.83 -17.35
CA SER A 411 7.39 6.88 -16.95
C SER A 411 6.51 7.76 -17.84
N THR A 412 7.08 8.79 -18.46
CA THR A 412 6.40 9.69 -19.41
C THR A 412 6.08 9.04 -20.75
N LEU A 413 6.81 7.97 -21.13
CA LEU A 413 6.60 7.21 -22.36
C LEU A 413 5.57 6.07 -22.17
N ILE A 414 5.32 5.68 -20.92
CA ILE A 414 4.37 4.61 -20.59
C ILE A 414 2.96 5.19 -20.52
N ILE A 415 2.18 5.04 -21.57
CA ILE A 415 0.75 5.38 -21.58
C ILE A 415 -0.02 4.21 -20.94
N SER A 416 -0.88 4.49 -19.94
CA SER A 416 -1.70 3.48 -19.24
C SER A 416 -3.13 3.42 -19.79
#